data_AF-A0A0C2YYQ8-F1
#
_entry.id   AF-A0A0C2YYQ8-F1
#
_cell.length_a   1.000
_cell.length_b   1.000
_cell.length_c   1.000
_cell.angle_alpha   90.00
_cell.angle_beta   90.00
_cell.angle_gamma   90.00
#
_symmetry.space_group_name_H-M   'P 1'
#
loop_
_entity.id
_entity.type
_entity.pdbx_description
1 polymer ?
#
loop_
_entity_poly.entity_id
_entity_poly.type
_entity_poly.pdbx_seq_one_letter_code
_entity_poly.pdbx_strand_id
1 'polypeptide(L)'
;MIGHFATRLEVEAAKAGGSLTAAQIRALAQRFVEAEQPRFKAYYRRAWDDCTRSRASLQWEASRDQPFERILIRRFAHLFPPRSGDDGGEGILSRRMIPGFHMAVDKMIGPTLFEECRQRSAAIVERHPASGGGHDWEAIHADSESGRLIDDVLMVVAQTFTDFRKRRVWFLNLVNSHLTPARAGARDEHWQLSESAFATLMRALYQDLGTLAHADPARAKARWGNGAFEALSRFVLHLERPMR
;
A
#
# COMPACT_ATOMS: atom_id res chain seq x y z
N MET A 1 -19.04 -3.77 -31.24
CA MET A 1 -20.26 -3.40 -30.48
C MET A 1 -21.23 -2.58 -31.32
N ILE A 2 -20.79 -1.45 -31.90
CA ILE A 2 -21.57 -0.70 -32.91
C ILE A 2 -21.95 -1.59 -34.09
N GLY A 3 -21.04 -2.47 -34.53
CA GLY A 3 -21.33 -3.46 -35.57
C GLY A 3 -22.48 -4.41 -35.23
N HIS A 4 -22.64 -4.81 -33.97
CA HIS A 4 -23.71 -5.74 -33.56
C HIS A 4 -25.09 -5.05 -33.55
N PHE A 5 -25.11 -3.75 -33.20
CA PHE A 5 -26.32 -2.93 -33.32
C PHE A 5 -26.66 -2.65 -34.79
N ALA A 6 -25.66 -2.36 -35.64
CA ALA A 6 -25.83 -2.17 -37.08
C ALA A 6 -26.41 -3.43 -37.76
N THR A 7 -25.85 -4.61 -37.48
CA THR A 7 -26.40 -5.88 -37.99
C THR A 7 -27.84 -6.11 -37.54
N ARG A 8 -28.19 -5.68 -36.31
CA ARG A 8 -29.57 -5.81 -35.81
C ARG A 8 -30.54 -4.85 -36.49
N LEU A 9 -30.09 -3.65 -36.86
CA LEU A 9 -30.86 -2.72 -37.68
C LEU A 9 -31.09 -3.28 -39.09
N GLU A 10 -30.06 -3.88 -39.71
CA GLU A 10 -30.17 -4.50 -41.04
C GLU A 10 -31.18 -5.66 -41.05
N VAL A 11 -31.13 -6.53 -40.05
CA VAL A 11 -32.06 -7.66 -39.91
C VAL A 11 -33.50 -7.19 -39.71
N GLU A 12 -33.73 -6.20 -38.85
CA GLU A 12 -35.08 -5.69 -38.59
C GLU A 12 -35.61 -4.84 -39.75
N ALA A 13 -34.74 -4.11 -40.47
CA ALA A 13 -35.10 -3.43 -41.71
C ALA A 13 -35.52 -4.43 -42.79
N ALA A 14 -34.80 -5.54 -42.96
CA ALA A 14 -35.15 -6.58 -43.92
C ALA A 14 -36.53 -7.20 -43.62
N LYS A 15 -36.86 -7.40 -42.34
CA LYS A 15 -38.19 -7.90 -41.91
C LYS A 15 -39.32 -6.88 -42.13
N ALA A 16 -39.00 -5.59 -42.10
CA ALA A 16 -39.95 -4.49 -42.24
C ALA A 16 -40.09 -3.99 -43.70
N GLY A 17 -39.61 -4.74 -44.69
CA GLY A 17 -39.71 -4.36 -46.10
C GLY A 17 -38.59 -3.43 -46.60
N GLY A 18 -37.43 -3.44 -45.93
CA GLY A 18 -36.22 -2.74 -46.35
C GLY A 18 -36.01 -1.37 -45.69
N SER A 19 -36.91 -0.92 -44.82
CA SER A 19 -36.76 0.37 -44.12
C SER A 19 -37.27 0.32 -42.69
N LEU A 20 -36.75 1.22 -41.85
CA LEU A 20 -37.20 1.41 -40.47
C LEU A 20 -37.58 2.86 -40.25
N THR A 21 -38.68 3.08 -39.54
CA THR A 21 -39.07 4.42 -39.09
C THR A 21 -38.18 4.88 -37.94
N ALA A 22 -38.10 6.20 -37.72
CA ALA A 22 -37.37 6.77 -36.60
C ALA A 22 -37.87 6.30 -35.22
N ALA A 23 -39.14 5.90 -35.11
CA ALA A 23 -39.71 5.35 -33.88
C ALA A 23 -39.20 3.91 -33.62
N GLN A 24 -39.15 3.08 -34.67
CA GLN A 24 -38.63 1.72 -34.59
C GLN A 24 -37.12 1.70 -34.28
N ILE A 25 -36.35 2.60 -34.90
CA ILE A 25 -34.92 2.76 -34.62
C ILE A 25 -34.70 3.13 -33.15
N ARG A 26 -35.48 4.08 -32.60
CA ARG A 26 -35.41 4.46 -31.18
C ARG A 26 -35.77 3.30 -30.25
N ALA A 27 -36.82 2.54 -30.55
CA ALA A 27 -37.21 1.39 -29.75
C ALA A 27 -36.14 0.28 -29.75
N LEU A 28 -35.50 0.04 -30.90
CA LEU A 28 -34.39 -0.91 -31.01
C LEU A 28 -33.16 -0.44 -30.25
N ALA A 29 -32.83 0.86 -30.32
CA ALA A 29 -31.74 1.45 -29.55
C ALA A 29 -31.98 1.31 -28.04
N GLN A 30 -33.20 1.59 -27.56
CA GLN A 30 -33.57 1.47 -26.15
C GLN A 30 -33.35 0.04 -25.63
N ARG A 31 -33.88 -0.96 -26.36
CA ARG A 31 -33.75 -2.39 -26.00
C ARG A 31 -32.31 -2.86 -26.03
N PHE A 32 -31.52 -2.38 -26.99
CA PHE A 32 -30.09 -2.71 -27.08
C PHE A 32 -29.33 -2.14 -25.88
N VAL A 33 -29.61 -0.89 -25.51
CA VAL A 33 -29.00 -0.25 -24.32
C VAL A 33 -29.39 -0.99 -23.05
N GLU A 34 -30.65 -1.36 -22.86
CA GLU A 34 -31.13 -2.12 -21.68
C GLU A 34 -30.48 -3.50 -21.58
N ALA A 35 -30.38 -4.23 -22.69
CA ALA A 35 -29.78 -5.57 -22.73
C ALA A 35 -28.27 -5.55 -22.47
N GLU A 36 -27.56 -4.55 -22.98
CA GLU A 36 -26.10 -4.44 -22.84
C GLU A 36 -25.69 -3.64 -21.58
N GLN A 37 -26.62 -2.94 -20.92
CA GLN A 37 -26.38 -2.11 -19.73
C GLN A 37 -25.59 -2.82 -18.62
N PRO A 38 -25.91 -4.07 -18.23
CA PRO A 38 -25.16 -4.78 -17.19
C PRO A 38 -23.72 -5.04 -17.60
N ARG A 39 -23.50 -5.32 -18.89
CA ARG A 39 -22.19 -5.60 -19.49
C ARG A 39 -21.35 -4.32 -19.56
N PHE A 40 -21.95 -3.21 -19.97
CA PHE A 40 -21.34 -1.89 -19.93
C PHE A 40 -20.93 -1.51 -18.51
N LYS A 41 -21.84 -1.64 -17.54
CA LYS A 41 -21.57 -1.29 -16.15
C LYS A 41 -20.43 -2.12 -15.57
N ALA A 42 -20.40 -3.43 -15.85
CA ALA A 42 -19.30 -4.30 -15.43
C ALA A 42 -17.97 -3.95 -16.11
N TYR A 43 -17.98 -3.69 -17.42
CA TYR A 43 -16.80 -3.31 -18.19
C TYR A 43 -16.23 -1.96 -17.73
N TYR A 44 -17.07 -0.92 -17.63
CA TYR A 44 -16.63 0.40 -17.17
C TYR A 44 -16.17 0.38 -15.72
N ARG A 45 -16.84 -0.37 -14.83
CA ARG A 45 -16.35 -0.56 -13.46
C ARG A 45 -14.99 -1.23 -13.45
N ARG A 46 -14.80 -2.30 -14.23
CA ARG A 46 -13.50 -2.97 -14.34
C ARG A 46 -12.42 -2.06 -14.91
N ALA A 47 -12.70 -1.33 -15.98
CA ALA A 47 -11.76 -0.40 -16.60
C ALA A 47 -11.43 0.78 -15.67
N TRP A 48 -12.41 1.26 -14.90
CA TRP A 48 -12.21 2.29 -13.87
C TRP A 48 -11.37 1.76 -12.72
N ASP A 49 -11.65 0.55 -12.24
CA ASP A 49 -10.86 -0.10 -11.20
C ASP A 49 -9.43 -0.37 -11.68
N ASP A 50 -9.26 -0.81 -12.93
CA ASP A 50 -7.95 -1.04 -13.56
C ASP A 50 -7.17 0.26 -13.73
N CYS A 51 -7.83 1.35 -14.17
CA CYS A 51 -7.23 2.68 -14.28
C CYS A 51 -6.86 3.24 -12.90
N THR A 52 -7.72 3.06 -11.89
CA THR A 52 -7.47 3.48 -10.52
C THR A 52 -6.30 2.68 -9.92
N ARG A 53 -6.25 1.37 -10.15
CA ARG A 53 -5.15 0.48 -9.73
C ARG A 53 -3.84 0.82 -10.43
N SER A 54 -3.88 1.13 -11.73
CA SER A 54 -2.70 1.52 -12.52
C SER A 54 -2.19 2.92 -12.16
N ARG A 55 -3.10 3.88 -11.92
CA ARG A 55 -2.74 5.19 -11.36
C ARG A 55 -2.11 5.04 -9.99
N ALA A 56 -2.71 4.24 -9.11
CA ALA A 56 -2.10 3.93 -7.81
C ALA A 56 -0.70 3.35 -8.01
N SER A 57 -0.53 2.31 -8.85
CA SER A 57 0.79 1.70 -9.08
C SER A 57 1.83 2.68 -9.63
N LEU A 58 1.44 3.61 -10.52
CA LEU A 58 2.33 4.66 -11.03
C LEU A 58 2.66 5.72 -9.96
N GLN A 59 1.69 6.08 -9.12
CA GLN A 59 1.91 6.93 -7.95
C GLN A 59 2.84 6.27 -6.93
N TRP A 60 2.87 4.93 -6.87
CA TRP A 60 3.76 4.16 -6.02
C TRP A 60 5.12 3.87 -6.67
N GLU A 61 5.26 3.83 -7.99
CA GLU A 61 6.59 3.94 -8.60
C GLU A 61 7.25 5.29 -8.27
N ALA A 62 6.44 6.35 -8.12
CA ALA A 62 6.85 7.63 -7.54
C ALA A 62 7.05 7.62 -6.01
N SER A 63 6.74 6.53 -5.28
CA SER A 63 7.12 6.41 -3.85
C SER A 63 8.64 6.27 -3.64
N ARG A 64 9.39 6.03 -4.72
CA ARG A 64 10.85 6.21 -4.74
C ARG A 64 11.26 7.67 -4.54
N ASP A 65 10.36 8.60 -4.80
CA ASP A 65 10.53 10.05 -4.64
C ASP A 65 9.91 10.56 -3.35
N GLN A 66 9.30 9.71 -2.52
CA GLN A 66 8.72 10.11 -1.24
C GLN A 66 9.67 9.76 -0.08
N PRO A 67 10.34 10.75 0.52
CA PRO A 67 11.40 10.50 1.50
C PRO A 67 10.98 9.69 2.72
N PHE A 68 9.82 10.01 3.29
CA PHE A 68 9.36 9.40 4.53
C PHE A 68 9.14 7.90 4.37
N GLU A 69 8.40 7.53 3.34
CA GLU A 69 8.09 6.16 2.95
C GLU A 69 9.38 5.36 2.71
N ARG A 70 10.36 5.95 2.01
CA ARG A 70 11.64 5.29 1.74
C ARG A 70 12.46 5.04 3.00
N ILE A 71 12.54 6.04 3.89
CA ILE A 71 13.22 5.91 5.20
C ILE A 71 12.51 4.84 6.06
N LEU A 72 11.18 4.80 6.04
CA LEU A 72 10.41 3.79 6.78
C LEU A 72 10.65 2.37 6.24
N ILE A 73 10.63 2.19 4.92
CA ILE A 73 10.83 0.88 4.27
C ILE A 73 12.21 0.29 4.61
N ARG A 74 13.24 1.14 4.76
CA ARG A 74 14.62 0.71 5.08
C ARG A 74 14.67 -0.28 6.26
N ARG A 75 13.81 -0.12 7.27
CA ARG A 75 13.75 -0.99 8.47
C ARG A 75 13.49 -2.46 8.14
N PHE A 76 12.82 -2.75 7.02
CA PHE A 76 12.43 -4.12 6.64
C PHE A 76 12.74 -4.45 5.18
N ALA A 77 13.54 -3.62 4.50
CA ALA A 77 13.87 -3.79 3.08
C ALA A 77 14.52 -5.15 2.78
N HIS A 78 15.32 -5.67 3.71
CA HIS A 78 15.98 -6.99 3.65
C HIS A 78 15.01 -8.19 3.57
N LEU A 79 13.73 -7.99 3.90
CA LEU A 79 12.71 -9.03 3.77
C LEU A 79 12.13 -9.16 2.36
N PHE A 80 12.36 -8.17 1.50
CA PHE A 80 11.96 -8.24 0.09
C PHE A 80 12.94 -9.07 -0.73
N PRO A 81 12.55 -9.61 -1.91
CA PRO A 81 13.51 -10.30 -2.79
C PRO A 81 14.58 -9.32 -3.28
N PRO A 82 15.78 -9.78 -3.62
CA PRO A 82 16.84 -8.90 -4.10
C PRO A 82 16.42 -8.18 -5.39
N ARG A 83 16.77 -6.89 -5.49
CA ARG A 83 16.59 -6.08 -6.70
C ARG A 83 17.81 -5.17 -6.85
N SER A 84 18.21 -4.89 -8.09
CA SER A 84 19.34 -4.01 -8.36
C SER A 84 19.14 -2.64 -7.71
N GLY A 85 20.10 -2.23 -6.88
CA GLY A 85 20.11 -0.92 -6.21
C GLY A 85 19.24 -0.80 -4.97
N ASP A 86 18.84 -1.91 -4.33
CA ASP A 86 18.21 -1.87 -3.01
C ASP A 86 18.69 -3.01 -2.09
N ASP A 87 18.28 -2.94 -0.83
CA ASP A 87 18.72 -3.84 0.25
C ASP A 87 17.94 -5.16 0.33
N GLY A 88 17.32 -5.61 -0.76
CA GLY A 88 16.54 -6.84 -0.76
C GLY A 88 17.37 -8.09 -0.37
N GLY A 89 16.72 -9.05 0.29
CA GLY A 89 17.30 -10.30 0.78
C GLY A 89 16.37 -11.50 0.63
N GLU A 90 15.90 -12.08 1.73
CA GLU A 90 15.33 -13.44 1.81
C GLU A 90 14.05 -13.66 0.96
N GLY A 91 13.36 -12.59 0.56
CA GLY A 91 12.19 -12.68 -0.30
C GLY A 91 10.93 -13.22 0.37
N ILE A 92 10.81 -13.04 1.69
CA ILE A 92 9.62 -13.40 2.47
C ILE A 92 8.43 -12.50 2.11
N LEU A 93 8.70 -11.20 1.88
CA LEU A 93 7.69 -10.20 1.53
C LEU A 93 7.66 -9.93 0.03
N SER A 94 6.47 -9.65 -0.52
CA SER A 94 6.33 -9.09 -1.87
C SER A 94 6.27 -7.56 -1.83
N ARG A 95 7.01 -6.89 -2.72
CA ARG A 95 6.93 -5.42 -2.89
C ARG A 95 5.53 -4.95 -3.28
N ARG A 96 4.67 -5.83 -3.79
CA ARG A 96 3.25 -5.55 -4.07
C ARG A 96 2.50 -5.05 -2.83
N MET A 97 2.99 -5.34 -1.62
CA MET A 97 2.36 -4.94 -0.36
C MET A 97 2.59 -3.49 0.03
N ILE A 98 3.63 -2.84 -0.52
CA ILE A 98 4.09 -1.50 -0.10
C ILE A 98 2.95 -0.45 -0.11
N PRO A 99 2.11 -0.37 -1.15
CA PRO A 99 0.96 0.55 -1.16
C PRO A 99 0.00 0.37 0.01
N GLY A 100 -0.41 -0.88 0.26
CA GLY A 100 -1.31 -1.22 1.35
C GLY A 100 -0.69 -0.98 2.72
N PHE A 101 0.63 -1.21 2.84
CA PHE A 101 1.40 -0.91 4.04
C PHE A 101 1.41 0.59 4.36
N HIS A 102 1.77 1.44 3.40
CA HIS A 102 1.79 2.89 3.62
C HIS A 102 0.42 3.43 4.01
N MET A 103 -0.63 2.97 3.34
CA MET A 103 -1.99 3.35 3.70
C MET A 103 -2.39 2.87 5.09
N ALA A 104 -1.92 1.69 5.54
CA ALA A 104 -2.14 1.25 6.90
C ALA A 104 -1.48 2.19 7.90
N VAL A 105 -0.22 2.60 7.64
CA VAL A 105 0.51 3.54 8.49
C VAL A 105 -0.17 4.91 8.53
N ASP A 106 -0.53 5.48 7.38
CA ASP A 106 -1.31 6.73 7.28
C ASP A 106 -2.60 6.66 8.11
N LYS A 107 -3.39 5.59 7.97
CA LYS A 107 -4.61 5.40 8.76
C LYS A 107 -4.37 5.20 10.26
N MET A 108 -3.21 4.70 10.67
CA MET A 108 -2.87 4.48 12.08
C MET A 108 -2.35 5.74 12.76
N ILE A 109 -1.56 6.56 12.06
CA ILE A 109 -0.96 7.77 12.63
C ILE A 109 -1.77 9.05 12.35
N GLY A 110 -2.65 8.99 11.36
CA GLY A 110 -3.50 10.09 10.93
C GLY A 110 -2.81 11.04 9.93
N PRO A 111 -3.59 11.75 9.12
CA PRO A 111 -3.09 12.52 7.98
C PRO A 111 -2.19 13.70 8.40
N THR A 112 -2.45 14.32 9.56
CA THR A 112 -1.64 15.44 10.07
C THR A 112 -0.22 14.99 10.38
N LEU A 113 -0.07 13.94 11.21
CA LEU A 113 1.24 13.43 11.58
C LEU A 113 1.96 12.83 10.36
N PHE A 114 1.22 12.20 9.44
CA PHE A 114 1.79 11.67 8.21
C PHE A 114 2.41 12.76 7.33
N GLU A 115 1.72 13.89 7.18
CA GLU A 115 2.22 15.05 6.43
C GLU A 115 3.43 15.72 7.13
N GLU A 116 3.39 15.86 8.45
CA GLU A 116 4.54 16.33 9.24
C GLU A 116 5.78 15.43 9.03
N CYS A 117 5.60 14.12 8.99
CA CYS A 117 6.68 13.17 8.74
C CYS A 117 7.27 13.33 7.34
N ARG A 118 6.44 13.59 6.32
CA ARG A 118 6.89 13.88 4.96
C ARG A 118 7.71 15.16 4.89
N GLN A 119 7.24 16.23 5.52
CA GLN A 119 7.96 17.52 5.55
C GLN A 119 9.32 17.39 6.25
N ARG A 120 9.36 16.71 7.40
CA ARG A 120 10.62 16.44 8.13
C ARG A 120 11.57 15.58 7.31
N SER A 121 11.06 14.54 6.66
CA SER A 121 11.88 13.67 5.80
C SER A 121 12.43 14.41 4.58
N ALA A 122 11.66 15.29 3.96
CA ALA A 122 12.16 16.16 2.89
C ALA A 122 13.30 17.07 3.39
N ALA A 123 13.14 17.69 4.56
CA ALA A 123 14.18 18.51 5.17
C ALA A 123 15.46 17.71 5.52
N ILE A 124 15.34 16.43 5.88
CA ILE A 124 16.49 15.54 6.06
C ILE A 124 17.19 15.32 4.72
N VAL A 125 16.45 14.94 3.67
CA VAL A 125 16.99 14.63 2.35
C VAL A 125 17.77 15.81 1.74
N GLU A 126 17.28 17.04 1.90
CA GLU A 126 17.95 18.24 1.41
C GLU A 126 19.33 18.49 2.04
N ARG A 127 19.60 17.96 3.25
CA ARG A 127 20.91 18.09 3.91
C ARG A 127 21.97 17.13 3.38
N HIS A 128 21.57 16.14 2.58
CA HIS A 128 22.44 15.05 2.14
C HIS A 128 22.49 14.96 0.60
N PRO A 129 22.96 16.00 -0.11
CA PRO A 129 23.13 15.93 -1.55
C PRO A 129 24.26 14.95 -1.93
N ALA A 130 24.09 14.23 -3.04
CA ALA A 130 25.13 13.36 -3.58
C ALA A 130 26.02 14.09 -4.58
N SER A 131 27.32 13.76 -4.61
CA SER A 131 28.33 14.38 -5.50
C SER A 131 28.04 14.24 -7.00
N GLY A 132 27.15 13.33 -7.41
CA GLY A 132 26.78 13.05 -8.81
C GLY A 132 25.36 13.48 -9.19
N GLY A 133 24.70 14.29 -8.37
CA GLY A 133 23.28 14.62 -8.50
C GLY A 133 22.39 13.63 -7.75
N GLY A 134 21.22 14.10 -7.29
CA GLY A 134 20.35 13.37 -6.37
C GLY A 134 20.82 13.47 -4.92
N HIS A 135 20.43 12.49 -4.09
CA HIS A 135 20.69 12.48 -2.65
C HIS A 135 21.41 11.20 -2.20
N ASP A 136 22.28 11.34 -1.20
CA ASP A 136 23.02 10.24 -0.60
C ASP A 136 22.13 9.51 0.41
N TRP A 137 21.48 8.44 -0.06
CA TRP A 137 20.58 7.65 0.76
C TRP A 137 21.27 6.87 1.88
N GLU A 138 22.56 6.56 1.75
CA GLU A 138 23.29 5.94 2.85
C GLU A 138 23.49 6.94 3.98
N ALA A 139 23.90 8.18 3.66
CA ALA A 139 24.00 9.27 4.63
C ALA A 139 22.64 9.63 5.25
N ILE A 140 21.56 9.68 4.45
CA ILE A 140 20.20 9.93 4.94
C ILE A 140 19.77 8.85 5.94
N HIS A 141 20.01 7.57 5.64
CA HIS A 141 19.68 6.48 6.57
C HIS A 141 20.55 6.49 7.82
N ALA A 142 21.79 6.99 7.73
CA ALA A 142 22.69 7.16 8.86
C ALA A 142 22.37 8.41 9.71
N ASP A 143 21.59 9.37 9.19
CA ASP A 143 21.16 10.55 9.95
C ASP A 143 20.32 10.12 11.16
N SER A 144 20.78 10.50 12.35
CA SER A 144 20.08 10.18 13.60
C SER A 144 18.65 10.73 13.67
N GLU A 145 18.34 11.80 12.91
CA GLU A 145 16.99 12.32 12.82
C GLU A 145 16.07 11.37 12.05
N SER A 146 16.56 10.69 11.00
CA SER A 146 15.80 9.66 10.27
C SER A 146 15.36 8.54 11.20
N GLY A 147 16.28 8.02 12.01
CA GLY A 147 15.97 6.98 13.00
C GLY A 147 14.91 7.45 14.00
N ARG A 148 15.11 8.63 14.62
CA ARG A 148 14.17 9.19 15.60
C ARG A 148 12.79 9.45 15.02
N LEU A 149 12.71 9.93 13.77
CA LEU A 149 11.45 10.16 13.08
C LEU A 149 10.66 8.86 12.95
N ILE A 150 11.31 7.78 12.51
CA ILE A 150 10.66 6.47 12.41
C ILE A 150 10.28 5.93 13.79
N ASP A 151 11.12 6.10 14.80
CA ASP A 151 10.81 5.68 16.16
C ASP A 151 9.56 6.37 16.71
N ASP A 152 9.43 7.70 16.50
CA ASP A 152 8.25 8.47 16.92
C ASP A 152 6.97 7.96 16.22
N VAL A 153 7.04 7.65 14.92
CA VAL A 153 5.93 7.05 14.16
C VAL A 153 5.55 5.68 14.71
N LEU A 154 6.53 4.81 14.94
CA LEU A 154 6.30 3.45 15.44
C LEU A 154 5.71 3.45 16.86
N MET A 155 6.07 4.42 17.71
CA MET A 155 5.43 4.59 19.01
C MET A 155 3.93 4.91 18.90
N VAL A 156 3.52 5.70 17.90
CA VAL A 156 2.10 5.95 17.63
C VAL A 156 1.43 4.70 17.06
N VAL A 157 2.06 4.03 16.11
CA VAL A 157 1.54 2.79 15.52
C VAL A 157 1.30 1.72 16.59
N ALA A 158 2.25 1.49 17.50
CA ALA A 158 2.12 0.49 18.57
C ALA A 158 0.89 0.72 19.47
N GLN A 159 0.56 1.99 19.75
CA GLN A 159 -0.61 2.35 20.56
C GLN A 159 -1.93 1.98 19.88
N THR A 160 -1.96 1.83 18.55
CA THR A 160 -3.17 1.41 17.83
C THR A 160 -3.51 -0.08 18.01
N PHE A 161 -2.56 -0.87 18.53
CA PHE A 161 -2.68 -2.33 18.76
C PHE A 161 -3.18 -2.70 20.17
N THR A 162 -3.97 -1.84 20.83
CA THR A 162 -4.59 -2.15 22.13
C THR A 162 -5.36 -3.48 22.12
N ASP A 163 -6.11 -3.74 21.04
CA ASP A 163 -6.60 -5.08 20.68
C ASP A 163 -5.74 -5.61 19.53
N PHE A 164 -4.69 -6.33 19.90
CA PHE A 164 -3.70 -6.82 18.94
C PHE A 164 -4.32 -7.71 17.86
N ARG A 165 -5.20 -8.63 18.24
CA ARG A 165 -5.81 -9.58 17.30
C ARG A 165 -6.68 -8.85 16.29
N LYS A 166 -7.57 -7.97 16.77
CA LYS A 166 -8.46 -7.20 15.90
C LYS A 166 -7.68 -6.26 14.97
N ARG A 167 -6.68 -5.55 15.51
CA ARG A 167 -5.87 -4.61 14.72
C ARG A 167 -5.01 -5.33 13.68
N ARG A 168 -4.44 -6.50 14.01
CA ARG A 168 -3.72 -7.36 13.05
C ARG A 168 -4.62 -7.80 11.90
N VAL A 169 -5.82 -8.31 12.19
CA VAL A 169 -6.77 -8.72 11.14
C VAL A 169 -7.13 -7.54 10.22
N TRP A 170 -7.39 -6.36 10.81
CA TRP A 170 -7.62 -5.14 10.03
C TRP A 170 -6.44 -4.79 9.12
N PHE A 171 -5.21 -4.86 9.64
CA PHE A 171 -3.99 -4.56 8.89
C PHE A 171 -3.80 -5.53 7.71
N LEU A 172 -3.92 -6.83 7.97
CA LEU A 172 -3.81 -7.87 6.94
C LEU A 172 -4.82 -7.66 5.80
N ASN A 173 -6.09 -7.41 6.17
CA ASN A 173 -7.14 -7.15 5.19
C ASN A 173 -6.89 -5.90 4.37
N LEU A 174 -6.43 -4.81 5.01
CA LEU A 174 -6.14 -3.56 4.33
C LEU A 174 -4.97 -3.72 3.35
N VAL A 175 -3.89 -4.39 3.76
CA VAL A 175 -2.73 -4.63 2.89
C VAL A 175 -3.11 -5.53 1.72
N ASN A 176 -3.78 -6.66 1.99
CA ASN A 176 -4.12 -7.64 0.96
C ASN A 176 -5.16 -7.13 -0.06
N SER A 177 -6.05 -6.23 0.36
CA SER A 177 -7.00 -5.56 -0.56
C SER A 177 -6.36 -4.51 -1.47
N HIS A 178 -5.11 -4.11 -1.19
CA HIS A 178 -4.40 -3.06 -1.92
C HIS A 178 -3.04 -3.52 -2.45
N LEU A 179 -2.89 -4.84 -2.67
CA LEU A 179 -1.71 -5.34 -3.39
C LEU A 179 -1.69 -4.79 -4.82
N THR A 180 -0.53 -4.31 -5.25
CA THR A 180 -0.32 -4.03 -6.68
C THR A 180 -0.63 -5.30 -7.49
N PRO A 181 -1.27 -5.21 -8.68
CA PRO A 181 -1.50 -6.39 -9.51
C PRO A 181 -0.20 -7.15 -9.79
N ALA A 182 -0.25 -8.47 -9.70
CA ALA A 182 0.88 -9.30 -10.11
C ALA A 182 1.02 -9.30 -11.63
N ARG A 183 2.25 -9.50 -12.11
CA ARG A 183 2.48 -9.92 -13.49
C ARG A 183 2.15 -11.40 -13.59
N ALA A 184 1.47 -11.80 -14.66
CA ALA A 184 1.16 -13.20 -14.91
C ALA A 184 2.45 -14.04 -14.95
N GLY A 185 2.47 -15.16 -14.22
CA GLY A 185 3.64 -16.04 -14.10
C GLY A 185 4.75 -15.53 -13.17
N ALA A 186 4.54 -14.41 -12.47
CA ALA A 186 5.50 -13.95 -11.46
C ALA A 186 5.49 -14.87 -10.23
N ARG A 187 6.65 -15.02 -9.58
CA ARG A 187 6.79 -15.86 -8.38
C ARG A 187 5.83 -15.47 -7.25
N ASP A 188 5.49 -14.18 -7.16
CA ASP A 188 4.61 -13.63 -6.14
C ASP A 188 3.16 -13.44 -6.63
N GLU A 189 2.75 -14.10 -7.72
CA GLU A 189 1.42 -13.94 -8.32
C GLU A 189 0.28 -14.14 -7.31
N HIS A 190 0.35 -15.22 -6.54
CA HIS A 190 -0.62 -15.58 -5.51
C HIS A 190 -0.20 -15.13 -4.10
N TRP A 191 0.85 -14.33 -3.98
CA TRP A 191 1.34 -13.89 -2.68
C TRP A 191 0.30 -13.02 -1.98
N GLN A 192 0.13 -13.26 -0.68
CA GLN A 192 -0.64 -12.44 0.24
C GLN A 192 0.14 -12.31 1.55
N LEU A 193 -0.05 -11.21 2.25
CA LEU A 193 0.48 -11.03 3.58
C LEU A 193 -0.23 -12.00 4.53
N SER A 194 0.49 -13.02 5.00
CA SER A 194 0.03 -13.97 6.01
C SER A 194 0.27 -13.43 7.42
N GLU A 195 -0.27 -14.11 8.44
CA GLU A 195 0.03 -13.76 9.83
C GLU A 195 1.53 -13.90 10.14
N SER A 196 2.17 -14.97 9.67
CA SER A 196 3.61 -15.20 9.86
C SER A 196 4.45 -14.10 9.21
N ALA A 197 4.16 -13.75 7.96
CA ALA A 197 4.83 -12.66 7.26
C ALA A 197 4.60 -11.30 7.94
N PHE A 198 3.40 -11.07 8.50
CA PHE A 198 3.12 -9.89 9.33
C PHE A 198 3.99 -9.85 10.58
N ALA A 199 4.15 -10.97 11.30
CA ALA A 199 5.01 -10.99 12.48
C ALA A 199 6.48 -10.73 12.11
N THR A 200 6.98 -11.31 11.02
CA THR A 200 8.34 -11.04 10.53
C THR A 200 8.51 -9.56 10.17
N LEU A 201 7.56 -8.99 9.42
CA LEU A 201 7.55 -7.56 9.08
C LEU A 201 7.57 -6.67 10.33
N MET A 202 6.68 -6.93 11.29
CA MET A 202 6.57 -6.12 12.50
C MET A 202 7.79 -6.27 13.41
N ARG A 203 8.41 -7.45 13.48
CA ARG A 203 9.68 -7.62 14.21
C ARG A 203 10.79 -6.80 13.58
N ALA A 204 10.94 -6.85 12.25
CA ALA A 204 11.94 -6.05 11.55
C ALA A 204 11.71 -4.55 11.73
N LEU A 205 10.47 -4.08 11.61
CA LEU A 205 10.09 -2.68 11.83
C LEU A 205 10.49 -2.17 13.22
N TYR A 206 10.25 -2.97 14.26
CA TYR A 206 10.42 -2.57 15.65
C TYR A 206 11.75 -3.00 16.26
N GLN A 207 12.64 -3.66 15.52
CA GLN A 207 13.88 -4.22 16.06
C GLN A 207 14.71 -3.16 16.78
N ASP A 208 15.04 -2.07 16.09
CA ASP A 208 15.92 -1.03 16.62
C ASP A 208 15.27 -0.26 17.78
N LEU A 209 13.98 0.08 17.66
CA LEU A 209 13.21 0.74 18.72
C LEU A 209 13.08 -0.17 19.95
N GLY A 210 12.84 -1.46 19.76
CA GLY A 210 12.77 -2.46 20.82
C GLY A 210 14.09 -2.60 21.57
N THR A 211 15.21 -2.68 20.83
CA THR A 211 16.56 -2.70 21.41
C THR A 211 16.85 -1.44 22.20
N LEU A 212 16.51 -0.25 21.66
CA LEU A 212 16.70 1.03 22.35
C LEU A 212 15.86 1.11 23.63
N ALA A 213 14.58 0.75 23.56
CA ALA A 213 13.67 0.79 24.70
C ALA A 213 14.04 -0.22 25.79
N HIS A 214 14.62 -1.36 25.41
CA HIS A 214 15.13 -2.36 26.35
C HIS A 214 16.43 -1.89 27.02
N ALA A 215 17.34 -1.29 26.26
CA ALA A 215 18.64 -0.83 26.77
C ALA A 215 18.51 0.35 27.74
N ASP A 216 17.59 1.29 27.49
CA ASP A 216 17.34 2.44 28.36
C ASP A 216 15.84 2.73 28.53
N PRO A 217 15.13 1.96 29.38
CA PRO A 217 13.71 2.13 29.62
C PRO A 217 13.36 3.50 30.22
N ALA A 218 14.26 4.08 31.03
CA ALA A 218 14.04 5.36 31.68
C ALA A 218 14.01 6.50 30.65
N ARG A 219 14.97 6.51 29.71
CA ARG A 219 14.99 7.47 28.61
C ARG A 219 13.81 7.31 27.67
N ALA A 220 13.43 6.07 27.35
CA ALA A 220 12.25 5.81 26.52
C ALA A 220 10.98 6.36 27.18
N LYS A 221 10.77 6.09 28.48
CA LYS A 221 9.64 6.64 29.25
C LYS A 221 9.68 8.16 29.35
N ALA A 222 10.86 8.76 29.53
CA ALA A 222 11.01 10.21 29.59
C ALA A 222 10.65 10.88 28.25
N ARG A 223 10.94 10.23 27.12
CA ARG A 223 10.65 10.76 25.78
C ARG A 223 9.18 10.60 25.37
N TRP A 224 8.62 9.40 25.52
CA TRP A 224 7.29 9.07 24.97
C TRP A 224 6.20 8.88 26.03
N GLY A 225 6.56 8.89 27.31
CA GLY A 225 5.64 8.66 28.42
C GLY A 225 5.41 7.18 28.75
N ASN A 226 4.95 6.93 29.97
CA ASN A 226 4.74 5.57 30.49
C ASN A 226 3.71 4.77 29.67
N GLY A 227 2.59 5.39 29.30
CA GLY A 227 1.53 4.70 28.56
C GLY A 227 1.97 4.21 27.18
N ALA A 228 2.72 5.04 26.45
CA ALA A 228 3.25 4.67 25.13
C ALA A 228 4.32 3.57 25.25
N PHE A 229 5.19 3.66 26.27
CA PHE A 229 6.18 2.62 26.57
C PHE A 229 5.53 1.26 26.90
N GLU A 230 4.46 1.26 27.70
CA GLU A 230 3.70 0.05 28.02
C GLU A 230 2.98 -0.53 26.80
N ALA A 231 2.47 0.32 25.90
CA ALA A 231 1.88 -0.12 24.63
C ALA A 231 2.93 -0.79 23.73
N LEU A 232 4.11 -0.18 23.58
CA LEU A 232 5.25 -0.78 22.86
C LEU A 232 5.63 -2.13 23.46
N SER A 233 5.81 -2.20 24.79
CA SER A 233 6.21 -3.42 25.48
C SER A 233 5.20 -4.55 25.27
N ARG A 234 3.90 -4.26 25.40
CA ARG A 234 2.83 -5.23 25.11
C ARG A 234 2.84 -5.66 23.66
N PHE A 235 3.02 -4.74 22.73
CA PHE A 235 3.08 -5.04 21.29
C PHE A 235 4.25 -5.97 20.96
N VAL A 236 5.45 -5.70 21.46
CA VAL A 236 6.63 -6.56 21.26
C VAL A 236 6.41 -7.96 21.84
N LEU A 237 5.86 -8.06 23.06
CA LEU A 237 5.51 -9.35 23.68
C LEU A 237 4.49 -10.15 22.84
N HIS A 238 3.55 -9.47 22.18
CA HIS A 238 2.62 -10.14 21.27
C HIS A 238 3.31 -10.70 20.03
N LEU A 239 4.37 -10.04 19.54
CA LEU A 239 5.15 -10.52 18.39
C LEU A 239 5.99 -11.74 18.72
N GLU A 240 6.49 -11.87 19.95
CA GLU A 240 7.35 -12.97 20.40
C GLU A 240 6.60 -14.28 20.65
N ARG A 241 5.32 -14.21 21.01
CA ARG A 241 4.51 -15.39 21.28
C ARG A 241 4.23 -16.18 19.98
N PRO A 242 4.30 -17.52 20.00
CA PRO A 242 3.86 -18.33 18.87
C PRO A 242 2.41 -17.99 18.55
N MET A 243 2.14 -17.54 17.33
CA MET A 243 0.78 -17.22 16.90
C MET A 243 -0.01 -18.53 16.79
N ARG A 244 -0.95 -18.73 17.72
CA ARG A 244 -1.89 -19.86 17.73
C ARG A 244 -3.13 -19.54 16.91
#